data_AF-A0A7G5IL33-F1
#
_entry.id   AF-A0A7G5IL33-F1
#
_cell.length_a   1.000
_cell.length_b   1.000
_cell.length_c   1.000
_cell.angle_alpha   90.00
_cell.angle_beta   90.00
_cell.angle_gamma   90.00
#
_symmetry.space_group_name_H-M   'P 1'
#
loop_
_entity.id
_entity.type
_entity.pdbx_description
1 polymer ?
#
loop_
_entity_poly.entity_id
_entity_poly.type
_entity_poly.pdbx_seq_one_letter_code
_entity_poly.pdbx_strand_id
1 'polypeptide(L)'
;MPPERKAINNAIVEITNALDKLQQSSDILESFRELAKTESGSRLSEFGRNFITIAKLAGMKQSVVAKMLDITPGAVSQYFSKR
;
A
#
# COMPACT_ATOMS: atom_id res chain seq x y z
N MET A 1 23.54 23.00 27.57
CA MET A 1 23.02 23.07 26.20
C MET A 1 21.85 24.06 26.18
N PRO A 2 21.76 25.00 25.24
CA PRO A 2 20.65 25.95 25.18
C PRO A 2 19.31 25.20 25.02
N PRO A 3 18.22 25.64 25.69
CA PRO A 3 16.92 24.95 25.65
C PRO A 3 16.37 24.78 24.23
N GLU A 4 16.62 25.75 23.35
CA GLU A 4 16.22 25.71 21.93
C GLU A 4 16.89 24.57 21.15
N ARG A 5 18.17 24.29 21.39
CA ARG A 5 18.85 23.15 20.74
C ARG A 5 18.28 21.82 21.19
N LYS A 6 17.82 21.71 22.43
CA LYS A 6 17.20 20.48 22.96
C LYS A 6 15.84 20.23 22.29
N ALA A 7 15.04 21.28 22.13
CA ALA A 7 13.76 21.19 21.44
C ALA A 7 13.93 20.78 19.96
N ILE A 8 14.89 21.39 19.25
CA ILE A 8 15.18 21.04 17.86
C ILE A 8 15.63 19.58 17.73
N ASN A 9 16.55 19.12 18.60
CA ASN A 9 17.02 17.73 18.56
C ASN A 9 15.89 16.73 18.83
N ASN A 10 14.99 17.03 19.77
CA ASN A 10 13.83 16.18 20.03
C ASN A 10 12.90 16.12 18.81
N ALA A 11 12.61 17.26 18.18
CA ALA A 11 11.78 17.32 16.97
C ALA A 11 12.40 16.54 15.81
N ILE A 12 13.73 16.60 15.64
CA ILE A 12 14.44 15.79 14.63
C ILE A 12 14.22 14.30 14.89
N VAL A 13 14.40 13.85 16.14
CA VAL A 13 14.19 12.44 16.51
C VAL A 13 12.75 12.00 16.25
N GLU A 14 11.77 12.83 16.59
CA GLU A 14 10.35 12.54 16.32
C GLU A 14 10.05 12.41 14.83
N ILE A 15 10.55 13.34 14.00
CA ILE A 15 10.37 13.33 12.55
C ILE A 15 11.03 12.09 11.94
N THR A 16 12.28 11.78 12.31
CA THR A 16 12.98 10.59 11.80
C THR A 16 12.20 9.32 12.13
N ASN A 17 11.76 9.15 13.38
CA ASN A 17 10.96 8.00 13.77
C ASN A 17 9.62 7.89 13.01
N ALA A 18 9.00 9.03 12.68
CA ALA A 18 7.78 9.05 11.88
C ALA A 18 8.04 8.65 10.42
N LEU A 19 9.14 9.13 9.84
CA LEU A 19 9.58 8.76 8.49
C LEU A 19 9.92 7.27 8.40
N ASP A 20 10.61 6.72 9.40
CA ASP A 20 10.94 5.29 9.43
C ASP A 20 9.69 4.41 9.43
N LYS A 21 8.66 4.80 10.21
CA LYS A 21 7.36 4.09 10.22
C LYS A 21 6.63 4.18 8.89
N LEU A 22 6.68 5.34 8.23
CA LEU A 22 6.11 5.53 6.90
C LEU A 22 6.84 4.70 5.85
N GLN A 23 8.17 4.63 5.93
CA GLN A 23 8.98 3.81 5.04
C GLN A 23 8.62 2.32 5.19
N GLN A 24 8.58 1.79 6.41
CA GLN A 24 8.16 0.40 6.66
C GLN A 24 6.77 0.11 6.11
N SER A 25 5.83 1.02 6.28
CA SER A 25 4.47 0.89 5.74
C SER A 25 4.47 0.90 4.21
N SER A 26 5.32 1.72 3.59
CA SER A 26 5.52 1.79 2.14
C SER A 26 6.13 0.50 1.60
N ASP A 27 7.13 -0.08 2.28
CA ASP A 27 7.80 -1.30 1.86
C ASP A 27 6.85 -2.50 1.87
N ILE A 28 5.98 -2.57 2.90
CA ILE A 28 4.92 -3.57 2.96
C ILE A 28 3.94 -3.37 1.79
N LEU A 29 3.52 -2.14 1.52
CA LEU A 29 2.60 -1.85 0.41
C LEU A 29 3.22 -2.23 -0.95
N GLU A 30 4.51 -1.97 -1.13
CA GLU A 30 5.22 -2.34 -2.36
C GLU A 30 5.32 -3.86 -2.52
N SER A 31 5.64 -4.58 -1.43
CA SER A 31 5.63 -6.05 -1.43
C SER A 31 4.26 -6.61 -1.84
N PHE A 32 3.16 -5.99 -1.39
CA PHE A 32 1.81 -6.37 -1.82
C PHE A 32 1.58 -6.13 -3.31
N ARG A 33 2.12 -5.04 -3.88
CA ARG A 33 1.99 -4.73 -5.31
C ARG A 33 2.78 -5.71 -6.17
N GLU A 34 3.99 -6.04 -5.75
CA GLU A 34 4.83 -7.05 -6.40
C GLU A 34 4.13 -8.40 -6.40
N LEU A 35 3.65 -8.85 -5.23
CA LEU A 35 2.92 -10.11 -5.11
C LEU A 35 1.61 -10.11 -5.91
N ALA A 36 0.95 -8.96 -6.07
CA ALA A 36 -0.31 -8.87 -6.79
C ALA A 36 -0.14 -9.01 -8.31
N LYS A 37 1.06 -8.76 -8.84
CA LYS A 37 1.36 -8.81 -10.28
C LYS A 37 2.14 -10.09 -10.60
N THR A 38 2.00 -10.60 -11.82
CA THR A 38 2.91 -11.66 -12.31
C THR A 38 4.29 -11.06 -12.58
N GLU A 39 5.33 -11.89 -12.72
CA GLU A 39 6.70 -11.43 -13.02
C GLU A 39 6.78 -10.49 -14.24
N SER A 40 5.92 -10.70 -15.25
CA SER A 40 5.82 -9.83 -16.43
C SER A 40 5.08 -8.50 -16.20
N GLY A 41 4.54 -8.25 -15.00
CA GLY A 41 3.79 -7.05 -14.60
C GLY A 41 2.43 -6.86 -15.29
N SER A 42 2.15 -7.62 -16.34
CA SER A 42 1.02 -7.38 -17.26
C SER A 42 -0.29 -8.03 -16.80
N ARG A 43 -0.22 -8.96 -15.85
CA ARG A 43 -1.36 -9.72 -15.35
C ARG A 43 -1.35 -9.74 -13.82
N LEU A 44 -2.54 -9.93 -13.25
CA LEU A 44 -2.67 -10.22 -11.82
C LEU A 44 -2.22 -11.65 -11.54
N SER A 45 -1.44 -11.82 -10.48
CA SER A 45 -1.12 -13.13 -9.92
C SER A 45 -2.34 -13.76 -9.26
N GLU A 46 -2.20 -15.00 -8.78
CA GLU A 46 -3.23 -15.61 -7.94
C GLU A 46 -3.45 -14.81 -6.65
N PHE A 47 -2.37 -14.39 -5.99
CA PHE A 47 -2.44 -13.53 -4.81
C PHE A 47 -3.22 -12.24 -5.10
N GLY A 48 -2.93 -11.56 -6.21
CA GLY A 48 -3.62 -10.32 -6.59
C GLY A 48 -5.11 -10.51 -6.80
N ARG A 49 -5.52 -11.61 -7.47
CA ARG A 49 -6.94 -11.95 -7.65
C ARG A 49 -7.64 -12.26 -6.33
N ASN A 50 -6.99 -13.01 -5.45
CA ASN A 50 -7.51 -13.36 -4.13
C ASN A 50 -7.64 -12.12 -3.25
N PHE A 51 -6.62 -11.25 -3.25
CA PHE A 51 -6.66 -9.97 -2.52
C PHE A 51 -7.83 -9.10 -2.97
N ILE A 52 -8.02 -8.93 -4.28
CA ILE A 52 -9.13 -8.13 -4.82
C ILE A 52 -10.48 -8.70 -4.38
N THR A 53 -10.62 -10.04 -4.36
CA THR A 53 -11.83 -10.73 -3.94
C THR A 53 -12.11 -10.53 -2.44
N ILE A 54 -11.09 -10.68 -1.60
CA ILE A 54 -11.19 -10.46 -0.15
C ILE A 54 -11.52 -8.99 0.14
N ALA A 55 -10.86 -8.04 -0.53
CA ALA A 55 -11.11 -6.62 -0.38
C ALA A 55 -12.56 -6.24 -0.74
N LYS A 56 -13.11 -6.84 -1.80
CA LYS A 56 -14.53 -6.71 -2.15
C LYS A 56 -15.43 -7.23 -1.03
N LEU A 57 -15.16 -8.44 -0.52
CA LEU A 57 -15.95 -9.04 0.57
C LEU A 57 -15.88 -8.22 1.86
N ALA A 58 -14.75 -7.57 2.12
CA ALA A 58 -14.57 -6.63 3.22
C ALA A 58 -15.24 -5.25 3.00
N GLY A 59 -15.92 -5.04 1.87
CA GLY A 59 -16.63 -3.79 1.56
C GLY A 59 -15.71 -2.65 1.12
N MET A 60 -14.46 -2.94 0.72
CA MET A 60 -13.56 -1.91 0.21
C MET A 60 -14.04 -1.38 -1.15
N LYS A 61 -13.92 -0.06 -1.35
CA LYS A 61 -14.24 0.57 -2.63
C LYS A 61 -13.22 0.14 -3.69
N GLN A 62 -13.71 -0.18 -4.89
CA GLN A 62 -12.87 -0.56 -6.03
C GLN A 62 -11.73 0.44 -6.30
N SER A 63 -12.02 1.74 -6.19
CA SER A 63 -11.02 2.80 -6.39
C SER A 63 -9.91 2.80 -5.35
N VAL A 64 -10.18 2.35 -4.12
CA VAL A 64 -9.17 2.21 -3.07
C VAL A 64 -8.29 1.00 -3.37
N VAL A 65 -8.89 -0.13 -3.74
CA VAL A 65 -8.16 -1.36 -4.11
C VAL A 65 -7.23 -1.12 -5.30
N ALA A 66 -7.72 -0.40 -6.32
CA ALA A 66 -6.92 -0.02 -7.49
C ALA A 66 -5.69 0.81 -7.11
N LYS A 67 -5.85 1.79 -6.20
CA LYS A 67 -4.76 2.63 -5.70
C LYS A 67 -3.75 1.85 -4.85
N MET A 68 -4.23 0.94 -3.99
CA MET A 68 -3.34 0.14 -3.14
C MET A 68 -2.44 -0.76 -3.97
N LEU A 69 -3.02 -1.48 -4.93
CA LEU A 69 -2.29 -2.40 -5.80
C LEU A 69 -1.56 -1.71 -6.96
N ASP A 70 -1.74 -0.40 -7.12
CA ASP A 70 -1.21 0.37 -8.24
C ASP A 70 -1.52 -0.28 -9.60
N ILE A 71 -2.82 -0.47 -9.85
CA ILE A 71 -3.36 -1.02 -11.09
C ILE A 71 -4.56 -0.22 -11.58
N THR A 72 -4.94 -0.40 -12.85
CA THR A 72 -6.08 0.30 -13.43
C THR A 72 -7.40 -0.15 -12.79
N PRO A 73 -8.41 0.72 -12.68
CA PRO A 73 -9.74 0.33 -12.21
C PRO A 73 -10.35 -0.82 -13.03
N GLY A 74 -10.04 -0.89 -14.33
CA GLY A 74 -10.47 -1.98 -15.22
C GLY A 74 -9.92 -3.34 -14.82
N ALA A 75 -8.63 -3.40 -14.43
CA ALA A 75 -8.01 -4.64 -13.92
C ALA A 75 -8.72 -5.14 -12.65
N VAL A 76 -9.10 -4.23 -11.76
CA VAL A 76 -9.88 -4.56 -10.55
C VAL A 76 -11.31 -5.00 -10.91
N SER A 77 -11.94 -4.32 -11.86
CA SER A 77 -13.35 -4.54 -12.25
C SER A 77 -13.63 -5.97 -12.70
N GLN A 78 -12.65 -6.60 -13.37
CA GLN A 78 -12.77 -7.99 -13.86
C GLN A 78 -13.04 -9.00 -12.75
N TYR A 79 -12.58 -8.71 -11.53
CA TYR A 79 -12.71 -9.56 -10.35
C TYR A 79 -13.72 -8.99 -9.34
N PHE A 80 -13.98 -7.68 -9.39
CA PHE A 80 -15.05 -7.05 -8.60
C PHE A 80 -16.45 -7.41 -9.10
N SER A 81 -16.63 -7.58 -10.41
CA SER A 81 -17.95 -7.72 -11.03
C SER A 81 -18.44 -9.16 -11.17
N LYS A 82 -17.52 -10.14 -11.09
CA LYS A 82 -17.87 -11.56 -11.16
C LYS A 82 -18.51 -11.99 -9.83
N ARG A 83 -19.69 -12.58 -9.92
CA ARG A 83 -20.40 -13.28 -8.84
C ARG A 83 -20.09 -14.75 -8.95
#